data_AF-A0A382DL81-F1
#
_entry.id   AF-A0A382DL81-F1
#
_cell.length_a   1.000
_cell.length_b   1.000
_cell.length_c   1.000
_cell.angle_alpha   90.00
_cell.angle_beta   90.00
_cell.angle_gamma   90.00
#
_symmetry.space_group_name_H-M   'P 1'
#
loop_
_entity.id
_entity.type
_entity.pdbx_description
1 polymer ?
#
loop_
_entity_poly.entity_id
_entity_poly.type
_entity_poly.pdbx_seq_one_letter_code
_entity_poly.pdbx_strand_id
1 'polypeptide(L)'
;MSSELIPPLEDLLCELAPCNWCLQINRLSDEGTLEGFFDNRERALAEWTSLSQRFSAFAESLSPELSTVEDRDWKEAYKEHFHPWSTGPLHLVPEWERATYVLPEGEKVLYVDP
;
A
#
# COMPACT_ATOMS: atom_id res chain seq x y z
N MET A 1 -8.11 -2.41 -15.28
CA MET A 1 -7.70 -1.73 -16.52
C MET A 1 -7.00 -2.74 -17.43
N SER A 2 -7.27 -2.72 -18.73
CA SER A 2 -6.64 -3.62 -19.71
C SER A 2 -5.14 -3.37 -19.86
N SER A 3 -4.38 -4.42 -20.18
CA SER A 3 -2.92 -4.38 -20.33
C SER A 3 -2.41 -3.38 -21.36
N GLU A 4 -3.19 -3.10 -22.41
CA GLU A 4 -2.83 -2.15 -23.47
C GLU A 4 -2.73 -0.69 -22.99
N LEU A 5 -3.45 -0.34 -21.92
CA LEU A 5 -3.46 1.01 -21.34
C LEU A 5 -2.36 1.20 -20.29
N ILE A 6 -1.70 0.12 -19.85
CA ILE A 6 -0.72 0.15 -18.76
C ILE A 6 0.57 0.90 -19.17
N PRO A 7 1.27 0.54 -20.26
CA PRO A 7 2.52 1.22 -20.63
C PRO A 7 2.38 2.73 -20.86
N PRO A 8 1.41 3.24 -21.66
CA PRO A 8 1.30 4.68 -21.87
C PRO A 8 0.88 5.45 -20.60
N LEU A 9 0.15 4.81 -19.69
CA LEU A 9 -0.17 5.41 -18.39
C LEU A 9 1.07 5.45 -17.50
N GLU A 10 1.88 4.40 -17.46
CA GLU A 10 3.14 4.36 -16.71
C GLU A 10 4.12 5.44 -17.17
N ASP A 11 4.29 5.62 -18.49
CA ASP A 11 5.12 6.67 -19.08
C ASP A 11 4.62 8.06 -18.65
N LEU A 12 3.30 8.31 -18.74
CA LEU A 12 2.70 9.56 -18.31
C LEU A 12 2.95 9.83 -16.82
N LEU A 13 2.75 8.83 -15.95
CA LEU A 13 2.97 8.99 -14.51
C LEU A 13 4.44 9.28 -14.18
N CYS A 14 5.38 8.67 -14.92
CA CYS A 14 6.81 8.96 -14.79
C CYS A 14 7.13 10.43 -15.15
N GLU A 15 6.51 10.97 -16.20
CA GLU A 15 6.67 12.38 -16.58
C GLU A 15 6.05 13.36 -15.57
N LEU A 16 4.96 12.94 -14.91
CA LEU A 16 4.27 13.74 -13.89
C LEU A 16 4.95 13.73 -12.53
N ALA A 17 6.04 12.97 -12.36
CA ALA A 17 6.68 12.80 -11.06
C ALA A 17 7.17 14.14 -10.47
N PRO A 18 6.95 14.39 -9.16
CA PRO A 18 6.21 13.56 -8.20
C PRO A 18 4.69 13.70 -8.36
N CYS A 19 3.97 12.57 -8.32
CA CYS A 19 2.51 12.56 -8.29
C CYS A 19 2.00 11.58 -7.21
N ASN A 20 0.74 11.75 -6.81
CA ASN A 20 0.10 10.93 -5.77
C ASN A 20 -0.52 9.62 -6.29
N TRP A 21 -0.35 9.34 -7.59
CA TRP A 21 -0.91 8.18 -8.25
C TRP A 21 0.04 6.99 -8.18
N CYS A 22 -0.51 5.80 -7.94
CA CYS A 22 0.18 4.53 -7.90
C CYS A 22 -0.48 3.56 -8.88
N LEU A 23 0.31 3.04 -9.82
CA LEU A 23 -0.13 2.01 -10.76
C LEU A 23 0.24 0.64 -10.21
N GLN A 24 -0.77 -0.19 -9.91
CA GLN A 24 -0.60 -1.57 -9.48
C GLN A 24 -0.93 -2.49 -10.65
N ILE A 25 -0.07 -3.49 -10.91
CA ILE A 25 -0.22 -4.42 -12.02
C ILE A 25 -0.23 -5.85 -11.49
N ASN A 26 -1.34 -6.56 -11.72
CA ASN A 26 -1.42 -7.99 -11.44
C ASN A 26 -0.75 -8.77 -12.59
N ARG A 27 0.46 -9.27 -12.36
CA ARG A 27 1.23 -10.02 -13.39
C ARG A 27 0.67 -11.40 -13.75
N LEU A 28 -0.36 -11.88 -13.05
CA LEU A 28 -1.02 -13.14 -13.38
C LEU A 28 -2.22 -12.92 -14.32
N SER A 29 -2.91 -11.78 -14.21
CA SER A 29 -4.04 -11.42 -15.07
C SER A 29 -3.72 -10.35 -16.12
N ASP A 30 -2.53 -9.72 -16.03
CA ASP A 30 -2.12 -8.53 -16.79
C ASP A 30 -3.09 -7.34 -16.65
N GLU A 31 -3.84 -7.29 -15.55
CA GLU A 31 -4.75 -6.19 -15.24
C GLU A 31 -4.08 -5.16 -14.34
N GLY A 32 -4.34 -3.88 -14.64
CA GLY A 32 -3.86 -2.75 -13.85
C GLY A 32 -4.96 -2.10 -13.02
N THR A 33 -4.59 -1.57 -11.84
CA THR A 33 -5.41 -0.68 -11.02
C THR A 33 -4.63 0.60 -10.77
N LEU A 34 -5.29 1.75 -10.90
CA LEU A 34 -4.71 3.04 -10.55
C LEU A 34 -5.33 3.51 -9.24
N GLU A 35 -4.50 3.75 -8.24
CA GLU A 35 -4.90 4.23 -6.92
C GLU A 35 -4.23 5.57 -6.63
N GLY A 36 -4.90 6.47 -5.91
CA GLY A 36 -4.34 7.76 -5.55
C GLY A 36 -4.78 8.20 -4.17
N PHE A 37 -3.83 8.75 -3.40
CA PHE A 37 -4.07 9.23 -2.04
C PHE A 37 -3.98 10.75 -1.99
N PHE A 38 -5.00 11.39 -1.42
CA PHE A 38 -5.12 12.84 -1.38
C PHE A 38 -5.67 13.31 -0.05
N ASP A 39 -5.25 14.50 0.38
CA ASP A 39 -5.68 15.09 1.66
C ASP A 39 -7.20 15.30 1.74
N ASN A 40 -7.85 15.48 0.59
CA ASN A 40 -9.29 15.67 0.52
C ASN A 40 -9.86 15.31 -0.86
N ARG A 41 -11.19 15.16 -0.88
CA ARG A 41 -11.97 14.79 -2.06
C ARG A 41 -11.85 15.79 -3.21
N GLU A 42 -11.74 17.09 -2.92
CA GLU A 42 -11.66 18.13 -3.96
C GLU A 42 -10.36 18.01 -4.76
N ARG A 43 -9.23 17.81 -4.06
CA ARG A 43 -7.93 17.56 -4.70
C ARG A 43 -7.94 16.26 -5.51
N ALA A 44 -8.53 15.19 -4.96
CA ALA A 44 -8.65 13.92 -5.67
C ALA A 44 -9.41 14.07 -7.01
N LEU A 45 -10.54 14.80 -7.00
CA LEU A 45 -11.34 15.06 -8.19
C LEU A 45 -10.64 15.98 -9.20
N ALA A 46 -9.92 17.00 -8.72
CA ALA A 46 -9.16 17.90 -9.58
C ALA A 46 -8.03 17.15 -10.30
N GLU A 47 -7.28 16.32 -9.58
CA GLU A 47 -6.22 15.49 -10.14
C GLU A 47 -6.76 14.42 -11.09
N TRP A 48 -7.89 13.78 -10.74
CA TRP A 48 -8.57 12.86 -11.65
C TRP A 48 -8.99 13.54 -12.95
N THR A 49 -9.52 14.77 -12.87
CA THR A 49 -9.91 15.56 -14.04
C THR A 49 -8.69 15.93 -14.89
N SER A 50 -7.60 16.36 -14.25
CA SER A 50 -6.32 16.67 -14.93
C SER A 50 -5.75 15.43 -15.66
N LEU A 51 -5.75 14.28 -15.01
CA LEU A 51 -5.29 13.02 -15.59
C LEU A 51 -6.18 12.59 -16.76
N SER A 52 -7.50 12.68 -16.58
CA SER A 52 -8.49 12.35 -17.62
C SER A 52 -8.34 13.21 -18.88
N GLN A 53 -7.96 14.49 -18.72
CA GLN A 53 -7.71 15.40 -19.85
C GLN A 53 -6.41 15.05 -20.59
N ARG A 54 -5.38 14.59 -19.89
CA ARG A 54 -4.10 14.19 -20.47
C ARG A 54 -4.16 12.80 -21.11
N PHE A 55 -5.07 11.95 -20.64
CA PHE A 55 -5.21 10.57 -21.08
C PHE A 55 -6.69 10.18 -21.25
N SER A 56 -7.31 10.65 -22.34
CA SER A 56 -8.76 10.50 -22.57
C SER A 56 -9.21 9.05 -22.74
N ALA A 57 -8.39 8.19 -23.36
CA ALA A 57 -8.68 6.75 -23.53
C ALA A 57 -8.90 6.02 -22.20
N PHE A 58 -8.31 6.53 -21.12
CA PHE A 58 -8.46 6.01 -19.77
C PHE A 58 -9.72 6.55 -19.08
N ALA A 59 -10.05 7.83 -19.27
CA ALA A 59 -11.24 8.44 -18.71
C ALA A 59 -12.55 7.82 -19.23
N GLU A 60 -12.55 7.32 -20.47
CA GLU A 60 -13.71 6.67 -21.08
C GLU A 60 -13.94 5.24 -20.56
N SER A 61 -12.89 4.59 -20.05
CA SER A 61 -12.93 3.17 -19.67
C SER A 61 -13.08 2.93 -18.16
N LEU A 62 -12.94 3.97 -17.32
CA LEU A 62 -12.88 3.83 -15.87
C LEU A 62 -13.66 4.94 -15.15
N SER A 63 -14.36 4.56 -14.08
CA SER A 63 -14.97 5.50 -13.14
C SER A 63 -14.21 5.42 -11.80
N PRO A 64 -13.77 6.55 -11.22
CA PRO A 64 -13.05 6.52 -9.97
C PRO A 64 -14.00 6.22 -8.81
N GLU A 65 -13.61 5.28 -7.96
CA GLU A 65 -14.27 5.07 -6.67
C GLU A 65 -13.57 5.92 -5.60
N LEU A 66 -14.36 6.70 -4.85
CA LEU A 66 -13.84 7.57 -3.79
C LEU A 66 -14.25 7.04 -2.43
N SER A 67 -13.27 6.56 -1.67
CA SER A 67 -13.42 6.15 -0.28
C SER A 67 -12.61 7.08 0.65
N THR A 68 -13.04 7.20 1.90
CA THR A 68 -12.25 7.89 2.93
C THR A 68 -11.35 6.85 3.59
N VAL A 69 -10.04 7.08 3.54
CA VAL A 69 -9.08 6.32 4.34
C VAL A 69 -8.97 7.02 5.68
N GLU A 70 -9.29 6.30 6.76
CA GLU A 70 -9.10 6.84 8.10
C GLU A 70 -7.62 7.17 8.31
N ASP A 71 -7.36 8.30 8.96
CA ASP A 71 -6.03 8.67 9.43
C ASP A 71 -5.66 7.79 10.63
N ARG A 72 -5.46 6.49 10.32
CA ARG A 72 -4.85 5.53 11.22
C ARG A 72 -3.35 5.66 11.05
N ASP A 73 -2.63 5.48 12.14
CA ASP A 73 -1.16 5.39 12.12
C ASP A 73 -0.76 4.09 11.43
N TRP A 74 -0.82 4.08 10.09
CA TRP A 74 -0.48 2.92 9.25
C TRP A 74 0.95 2.47 9.50
N LYS A 75 1.80 3.39 9.95
CA LYS A 75 3.15 3.11 10.41
C LYS A 75 3.18 2.14 11.58
N GLU A 76 2.18 2.15 12.45
CA GLU A 76 2.13 1.33 13.66
C GLU A 76 1.08 0.21 13.57
N ALA A 77 0.19 0.23 12.56
CA ALA A 77 -0.85 -0.77 12.37
C ALA A 77 -0.32 -2.20 12.23
N TYR A 78 0.91 -2.39 11.73
CA TYR A 78 1.53 -3.72 11.64
C TYR A 78 1.77 -4.35 13.02
N LYS A 79 1.93 -3.54 14.08
CA LYS A 79 2.13 -4.02 15.45
C LYS A 79 0.92 -4.76 15.99
N GLU A 80 -0.28 -4.45 15.49
CA GLU A 80 -1.52 -5.17 15.83
C GLU A 80 -1.52 -6.62 15.29
N HIS A 81 -0.74 -6.90 14.25
CA HIS A 81 -0.73 -8.20 13.57
C HIS A 81 0.55 -9.01 13.78
N PHE A 82 1.61 -8.39 14.33
CA PHE A 82 2.88 -9.03 14.59
C PHE A 82 2.96 -9.52 16.04
N HIS A 83 2.55 -10.77 16.27
CA HIS A 83 2.56 -11.42 17.57
C HIS A 83 3.79 -12.30 17.78
N PRO A 84 4.20 -12.56 19.04
CA PRO A 84 5.24 -13.54 19.33
C PRO A 84 4.91 -14.92 18.77
N TRP A 85 5.92 -15.57 18.19
CA TRP A 85 5.80 -16.94 17.71
C TRP A 85 7.11 -17.68 17.94
N SER A 86 7.06 -19.02 17.92
CA SER A 86 8.24 -19.86 18.16
C SER A 86 8.41 -20.94 17.11
N THR A 87 9.66 -21.36 16.93
CA THR A 87 10.05 -22.51 16.13
C THR A 87 11.08 -23.33 16.91
N GLY A 88 10.65 -24.48 17.43
CA GLY A 88 11.45 -25.24 18.41
C GLY A 88 11.79 -24.37 19.63
N PRO A 89 13.05 -24.37 20.12
CA PRO A 89 13.46 -23.63 21.32
C PRO A 89 13.74 -22.14 21.05
N LEU A 90 13.40 -21.62 19.87
CA LEU A 90 13.64 -20.23 19.47
C LEU A 90 12.32 -19.48 19.38
N HIS A 91 12.22 -18.39 20.15
CA HIS A 91 11.10 -17.47 20.15
C HIS A 91 11.47 -16.21 19.37
N LEU A 92 10.65 -15.81 18.40
CA LEU A 92 10.67 -14.46 17.83
C LEU A 92 9.62 -13.62 18.55
N VAL A 93 10.07 -12.52 19.14
CA VAL A 93 9.25 -11.64 19.95
C VAL A 93 9.39 -10.22 19.40
N PRO A 94 8.29 -9.47 19.23
CA PRO A 94 8.40 -8.08 18.87
C PRO A 94 9.17 -7.27 19.91
N GLU A 95 9.99 -6.30 19.46
CA GLU A 95 10.81 -5.47 20.35
C GLU A 95 9.97 -4.76 21.43
N TRP A 96 8.76 -4.33 21.08
CA TRP A 96 7.83 -3.67 22.00
C TRP A 96 7.24 -4.59 23.08
N GLU A 97 7.31 -5.92 22.91
CA GLU A 97 6.88 -6.90 23.92
C GLU A 97 8.04 -7.42 24.79
N ARG A 98 9.28 -6.94 24.57
CA ARG A 98 10.49 -7.39 25.30
C ARG A 98 10.32 -7.36 26.81
N ALA A 99 9.67 -6.33 27.34
CA ALA A 99 9.49 -6.14 28.77
C ALA A 99 8.45 -7.07 29.40
N THR A 100 7.51 -7.59 28.61
CA THR A 100 6.36 -8.39 29.08
C THR A 100 6.46 -9.86 28.71
N TYR A 101 7.32 -10.22 27.76
CA TYR A 101 7.44 -11.59 27.28
C TYR A 101 8.20 -12.48 28.26
N VAL A 102 7.57 -13.57 28.69
CA VAL A 102 8.16 -14.57 29.58
C VAL A 102 8.74 -15.70 28.75
N LEU A 103 10.06 -15.81 28.73
CA LEU A 103 10.77 -16.89 28.04
C LEU A 103 10.78 -18.16 28.92
N PRO A 104 10.40 -19.34 28.39
CA PRO A 104 10.57 -20.60 29.09
C PRO A 104 12.04 -20.92 29.40
N GLU A 105 12.28 -21.68 30.47
CA GLU A 105 13.63 -22.01 30.93
C GLU A 105 14.38 -22.85 29.88
N GLY A 106 15.62 -22.44 29.57
CA GLY A 106 16.47 -23.14 28.59
C GLY A 106 16.24 -22.75 27.13
N GLU A 107 15.21 -21.97 26.84
CA GLU A 107 14.90 -21.50 25.48
C GLU A 107 15.65 -20.21 25.11
N LYS A 108 15.56 -19.81 23.84
CA LYS A 108 16.22 -18.61 23.29
C LYS A 108 15.19 -17.66 22.70
N VAL A 109 15.45 -16.37 22.83
CA VAL A 109 14.60 -15.31 22.27
C VAL A 109 15.40 -14.41 21.33
N LEU A 110 14.77 -14.06 20.21
CA LEU A 110 15.21 -13.00 19.30
C LEU A 110 14.15 -11.91 19.32
N TYR A 111 14.56 -10.71 19.72
CA TYR A 111 13.71 -9.52 19.66
C TYR A 111 13.89 -8.84 18.31
N VAL A 112 12.77 -8.52 17.66
CA VAL A 112 12.75 -7.95 16.31
C VAL A 112 11.83 -6.73 16.24
N ASP A 113 12.29 -5.70 15.53
CA ASP A 113 11.46 -4.59 15.07
C ASP A 113 11.37 -4.70 13.53
N PRO A 114 10.25 -5.23 13.00
CA PRO A 114 10.04 -5.50 11.57
C PRO A 114 10.15 -4.28 10.64
#